data_AF-L8JMV8-F1
#
_entry.id   AF-L8JMV8-F1
#
_cell.length_a   1.000
_cell.length_b   1.000
_cell.length_c   1.000
_cell.angle_alpha   90.00
_cell.angle_beta   90.00
_cell.angle_gamma   90.00
#
_symmetry.space_group_name_H-M   'P 1'
#
loop_
_entity.id
_entity.type
_entity.pdbx_description
1 polymer ?
#
loop_
_entity_poly.entity_id
_entity_poly.type
_entity_poly.pdbx_seq_one_letter_code
_entity_poly.pdbx_strand_id
1 'polypeptide(L)'
;MNLLTQHISASDIKSLEHKIQRFQKEETFKLSHQYQFNSLTTRELEIVNLLVKDLNNSEIAQKLFISRLTVEQHRKNINRKLNVRTPFQLFRYALAFDLV
;
A
#
# COMPACT_ATOMS: atom_id res chain seq x y z
N MET A 1 -33.87 -23.10 -25.12
CA MET A 1 -33.37 -24.36 -24.55
C MET A 1 -32.11 -24.00 -23.75
N ASN A 2 -32.25 -23.72 -22.45
CA ASN A 2 -31.15 -23.20 -21.61
C ASN A 2 -30.27 -24.37 -21.18
N LEU A 3 -29.13 -24.54 -21.87
CA LEU A 3 -28.08 -25.44 -21.44
C LEU A 3 -27.04 -24.64 -20.64
N LEU A 4 -26.63 -25.22 -19.51
CA LEU A 4 -25.47 -24.88 -18.67
C LEU A 4 -25.74 -23.93 -17.49
N THR A 5 -26.41 -24.46 -16.47
CA THR A 5 -25.98 -24.22 -15.09
C THR A 5 -24.53 -24.72 -14.99
N GLN A 6 -23.56 -23.81 -15.15
CA GLN A 6 -22.17 -24.14 -14.86
C GLN A 6 -22.10 -24.59 -13.40
N HIS A 7 -21.64 -25.82 -13.19
CA HIS A 7 -21.55 -26.43 -11.87
C HIS A 7 -20.46 -25.68 -11.09
N ILE A 8 -20.84 -24.69 -10.29
CA ILE A 8 -19.92 -24.05 -9.35
C ILE A 8 -19.60 -25.12 -8.29
N SER A 9 -18.35 -25.57 -8.23
CA SER A 9 -17.94 -26.56 -7.24
C SER A 9 -17.89 -25.90 -5.85
N ALA A 10 -18.06 -26.69 -4.79
CA ALA A 10 -17.91 -26.18 -3.41
C ALA A 10 -16.53 -25.53 -3.18
N SER A 11 -15.49 -25.97 -3.89
CA SER A 11 -14.17 -25.35 -3.87
C SER A 11 -14.14 -23.96 -4.54
N ASP A 12 -14.92 -23.74 -5.60
CA ASP A 12 -15.01 -22.43 -6.26
C ASP A 12 -15.63 -21.40 -5.32
N ILE A 13 -16.74 -21.77 -4.66
CA ILE A 13 -17.41 -20.94 -3.64
C ILE A 13 -16.42 -20.59 -2.52
N LYS A 14 -15.71 -21.59 -1.97
CA LYS A 14 -14.72 -21.37 -0.91
C LYS A 14 -13.58 -20.44 -1.35
N SER A 15 -13.08 -20.59 -2.57
CA SER A 15 -12.03 -19.71 -3.10
C SER A 15 -12.51 -18.26 -3.25
N LEU A 16 -13.79 -18.07 -3.61
CA LEU A 16 -14.42 -16.78 -3.75
C LEU A 16 -14.65 -16.11 -2.39
N GLU A 17 -15.07 -16.87 -1.37
CA GLU A 17 -15.17 -16.37 0.02
C GLU A 17 -13.84 -15.80 0.49
N HIS A 18 -12.73 -16.51 0.25
CA HIS A 18 -11.40 -16.02 0.60
C HIS A 18 -11.01 -14.73 -0.15
N LYS A 19 -11.36 -14.63 -1.43
CA LYS A 19 -11.15 -13.39 -2.21
C LYS A 19 -11.97 -12.24 -1.66
N ILE A 20 -13.27 -12.45 -1.39
CA ILE A 20 -14.17 -11.43 -0.84
C ILE A 20 -13.67 -10.94 0.51
N GLN A 21 -13.28 -11.85 1.41
CA GLN A 21 -12.72 -11.48 2.72
C GLN A 21 -11.45 -10.63 2.59
N ARG A 22 -10.59 -10.98 1.63
CA ARG A 22 -9.39 -10.20 1.34
C ARG A 22 -9.73 -8.78 0.87
N PHE A 23 -10.64 -8.65 -0.10
CA PHE A 23 -11.07 -7.34 -0.61
C PHE A 23 -11.71 -6.48 0.49
N GLN A 24 -12.60 -7.05 1.29
CA GLN A 24 -13.22 -6.35 2.43
C GLN A 24 -12.17 -5.85 3.43
N LYS A 25 -11.14 -6.65 3.70
CA LYS A 25 -10.04 -6.28 4.60
C LYS A 25 -9.20 -5.15 4.04
N GLU A 26 -8.96 -5.13 2.73
CA GLU A 26 -8.23 -4.06 2.04
C GLU A 26 -9.04 -2.75 2.04
N GLU A 27 -10.33 -2.81 1.75
CA GLU A 27 -11.24 -1.65 1.80
C GLU A 27 -11.36 -1.09 3.22
N THR A 28 -11.56 -1.96 4.22
CA THR A 28 -11.58 -1.57 5.64
C THR A 28 -10.28 -0.91 6.06
N PHE A 29 -9.13 -1.41 5.59
CA PHE A 29 -7.84 -0.80 5.86
C PHE A 29 -7.73 0.59 5.23
N LYS A 30 -8.13 0.76 3.96
CA LYS A 30 -8.11 2.06 3.28
C LYS A 30 -8.93 3.10 4.04
N LEU A 31 -10.18 2.77 4.38
CA LEU A 31 -11.09 3.66 5.11
C LEU A 31 -10.54 4.05 6.48
N SER A 32 -10.04 3.09 7.27
CA SER A 32 -9.51 3.35 8.62
C SER A 32 -8.20 4.14 8.65
N HIS A 33 -7.48 4.23 7.52
CA HIS A 33 -6.18 4.90 7.44
C HIS A 33 -6.15 6.10 6.46
N GLN A 34 -7.31 6.47 5.90
CA GLN A 34 -7.43 7.54 4.91
C GLN A 34 -6.90 8.87 5.44
N TYR A 35 -7.19 9.21 6.69
CA TYR A 35 -6.73 10.46 7.30
C TYR A 35 -5.20 10.52 7.43
N GLN A 36 -4.58 9.44 7.94
CA GLN A 36 -3.12 9.34 8.07
C GLN A 36 -2.46 9.43 6.71
N PHE A 37 -2.97 8.72 5.71
CA PHE A 37 -2.43 8.75 4.35
C PHE A 37 -2.54 10.15 3.73
N ASN A 38 -3.70 10.79 3.85
CA ASN A 38 -3.91 12.16 3.35
C ASN A 38 -3.08 13.22 4.09
N SER A 39 -2.56 12.91 5.28
CA SER A 39 -1.66 13.80 6.03
C SER A 39 -0.23 13.85 5.47
N LEU A 40 0.12 12.92 4.56
CA LEU A 40 1.41 12.93 3.88
C LEU A 40 1.51 14.16 2.97
N THR A 41 2.69 14.78 2.93
CA THR A 41 2.96 15.83 1.95
C THR A 41 3.20 15.20 0.58
N THR A 42 3.13 16.01 -0.49
CA THR A 42 3.48 15.59 -1.85
C THR A 42 4.86 14.93 -1.91
N ARG A 43 5.86 15.53 -1.24
CA ARG A 43 7.22 14.98 -1.21
C ARG A 43 7.31 13.67 -0.43
N GLU A 44 6.53 13.53 0.64
CA GLU A 44 6.46 12.26 1.37
C GLU A 44 5.80 11.16 0.55
N LEU A 45 4.74 11.47 -0.21
CA LEU A 45 4.11 10.54 -1.15
C LEU A 45 5.07 10.09 -2.26
N GLU A 46 5.85 11.00 -2.83
CA GLU A 46 6.92 10.65 -3.79
C GLU A 46 7.93 9.67 -3.18
N ILE A 47 8.34 9.90 -1.92
CA ILE A 47 9.28 9.02 -1.23
C ILE A 47 8.65 7.66 -0.94
N VAL A 48 7.38 7.59 -0.52
CA VAL A 48 6.66 6.32 -0.36
C VAL A 48 6.65 5.53 -1.67
N ASN A 49 6.33 6.19 -2.79
CA ASN A 49 6.33 5.60 -4.13
C ASN A 49 7.69 5.02 -4.56
N LEU A 50 8.80 5.62 -4.13
CA LEU A 50 10.13 5.11 -4.42
C LEU A 50 10.53 3.98 -3.47
N LEU A 51 10.15 4.06 -2.19
CA LEU A 51 10.41 3.00 -1.21
C LEU A 51 9.70 1.69 -1.59
N VAL A 52 8.47 1.76 -2.11
CA VAL A 52 7.71 0.56 -2.50
C VAL A 52 8.24 -0.07 -3.79
N LYS A 53 9.07 0.66 -4.54
CA LYS A 53 9.86 0.18 -5.69
C LYS A 53 11.23 -0.36 -5.27
N ASP A 54 11.43 -0.57 -3.97
CA ASP A 54 12.65 -1.12 -3.35
C ASP A 54 13.90 -0.22 -3.49
N LEU A 55 13.71 1.10 -3.63
CA LEU A 55 14.84 2.03 -3.64
C LEU A 55 15.30 2.37 -2.21
N ASN A 56 16.61 2.41 -2.04
CA ASN A 56 17.25 2.84 -0.80
C ASN A 56 17.38 4.37 -0.70
N ASN A 57 17.76 4.89 0.48
CA ASN A 57 17.83 6.33 0.73
C ASN A 57 18.76 7.08 -0.24
N SER A 58 19.86 6.46 -0.65
CA SER A 58 20.84 7.07 -1.55
C SER A 58 20.28 7.18 -2.97
N GLU A 59 19.57 6.14 -3.44
CA GLU A 59 18.92 6.14 -4.75
C GLU A 59 17.76 7.14 -4.81
N ILE A 60 16.96 7.22 -3.74
CA ILE A 60 15.90 8.21 -3.60
C ILE A 60 16.48 9.62 -3.61
N ALA A 61 17.56 9.85 -2.85
CA ALA A 61 18.24 11.14 -2.79
C ALA A 61 18.72 11.60 -4.17
N GLN A 62 19.33 10.69 -4.94
CA GLN A 62 19.75 10.94 -6.32
C GLN A 62 18.56 11.27 -7.23
N LYS A 63 17.48 10.48 -7.18
CA LYS A 63 16.30 10.71 -8.03
C LYS A 63 15.57 12.02 -7.73
N LEU A 64 15.52 12.42 -6.47
CA LEU A 64 14.79 13.60 -6.02
C LEU A 64 15.67 14.86 -5.92
N PHE A 65 16.96 14.76 -6.24
CA PHE A 65 17.96 15.83 -6.16
C PHE A 65 18.02 16.49 -4.76
N ILE A 66 18.01 15.66 -3.71
CA ILE A 66 18.09 16.10 -2.31
C ILE A 66 19.14 15.28 -1.55
N SER A 67 19.51 15.71 -0.34
CA SER A 67 20.46 14.97 0.48
C SER A 67 19.86 13.65 1.01
N ARG A 68 20.72 12.65 1.23
CA ARG A 68 20.33 11.40 1.92
C ARG A 68 19.72 11.66 3.30
N LEU A 69 20.27 12.63 4.06
CA LEU A 69 19.70 13.03 5.36
C LEU A 69 18.28 13.59 5.23
N THR A 70 18.00 14.35 4.17
CA THR A 70 16.66 14.88 3.89
C THR A 70 15.68 13.74 3.64
N VAL A 71 16.06 12.71 2.86
CA VAL A 71 15.26 11.50 2.68
C VAL A 71 15.02 10.78 4.01
N GLU A 72 16.05 10.60 4.83
CA GLU A 72 15.92 9.99 6.16
C GLU A 72 14.94 10.75 7.06
N GLN A 73 14.97 12.08 7.02
CA GLN A 73 14.03 12.92 7.78
C GLN A 73 12.59 12.77 7.27
N HIS A 74 12.38 12.76 5.95
CA HIS A 74 11.06 12.48 5.38
C HIS A 74 10.56 11.07 5.76
N ARG A 75 11.42 10.06 5.73
CA ARG A 75 11.06 8.69 6.16
C ARG A 75 10.64 8.64 7.63
N LYS A 76 11.34 9.36 8.52
CA LYS A 76 10.91 9.49 9.92
C LYS A 76 9.51 10.11 10.03
N ASN A 77 9.23 11.15 9.26
CA ASN A 77 7.91 11.78 9.24
C ASN A 77 6.83 10.86 8.68
N ILE A 78 7.09 10.15 7.57
CA ILE A 78 6.20 9.14 6.99
C ILE A 78 5.88 8.07 8.03
N ASN A 79 6.90 7.49 8.67
CA ASN A 79 6.72 6.44 9.66
C ASN A 79 5.86 6.92 10.85
N ARG A 80 6.06 8.17 11.30
CA ARG A 80 5.27 8.79 12.36
C ARG A 80 3.82 9.02 11.93
N LYS A 81 3.59 9.59 10.74
CA LYS A 81 2.25 9.92 10.22
C LYS A 81 1.42 8.67 9.97
N LEU A 82 2.03 7.64 9.38
CA LEU A 82 1.37 6.38 9.05
C LEU A 82 1.39 5.36 10.20
N ASN A 83 2.09 5.66 11.30
CA ASN A 83 2.35 4.75 12.41
C ASN A 83 2.92 3.38 11.95
N VAL A 84 3.86 3.41 11.01
CA VAL A 84 4.48 2.19 10.47
C VAL A 84 5.85 1.93 11.09
N ARG A 85 6.13 0.65 11.33
CA ARG A 85 7.40 0.17 11.91
C ARG A 85 8.15 -0.82 11.03
N THR A 86 7.49 -1.35 10.00
CA THR A 86 8.08 -2.35 9.09
C THR A 86 7.84 -1.98 7.63
N PRO A 87 8.72 -2.38 6.71
CA PRO A 87 8.52 -2.20 5.27
C PRO A 87 7.20 -2.81 4.78
N PHE A 88 6.81 -3.96 5.34
CA PHE A 88 5.54 -4.61 5.02
C PHE A 88 4.33 -3.73 5.35
N GLN A 89 4.34 -3.02 6.48
CA GLN A 89 3.25 -2.09 6.82
C GLN A 89 3.19 -0.92 5.84
N LEU A 90 4.34 -0.38 5.41
CA LEU A 90 4.38 0.66 4.38
C LEU A 90 3.85 0.14 3.03
N PHE A 91 4.20 -1.09 2.67
CA PHE A 91 3.68 -1.74 1.45
C PHE A 91 2.16 -1.96 1.51
N ARG A 92 1.59 -2.25 2.69
CA ARG A 92 0.14 -2.31 2.85
C ARG A 92 -0.56 -0.97 2.58
N TYR A 93 0.06 0.16 2.95
CA TYR A 93 -0.44 1.47 2.53
C TYR A 93 -0.36 1.62 1.00
N ALA A 94 0.76 1.21 0.40
CA ALA A 94 0.92 1.30 -1.05
C ALA A 94 -0.18 0.56 -1.81
N LEU A 95 -0.49 -0.67 -1.40
CA LEU A 95 -1.58 -1.47 -1.99
C LEU A 95 -2.96 -0.83 -1.79
N ALA A 96 -3.26 -0.36 -0.57
CA ALA A 96 -4.57 0.19 -0.25
C ALA A 96 -4.87 1.52 -0.95
N PHE A 97 -3.83 2.29 -1.26
CA PHE A 97 -3.92 3.62 -1.88
C PHE A 97 -3.38 3.65 -3.31
N ASP A 98 -3.36 2.49 -3.98
CA ASP A 98 -3.13 2.35 -5.43
C ASP A 98 -1.78 2.93 -5.89
N LEU A 99 -0.75 2.77 -5.06
CA LEU A 99 0.63 3.18 -5.37
C LEU A 99 1.46 2.09 -6.08
N VAL A 100 0.92 0.86 -6.17
CA VAL A 100 1.54 -0.34 -6.76
C VAL A 100 0.53 -1.17 -7.53
#